data_AF-A0AB72VAB0-F1
#
_entry.id   AF-A0AB72VAB0-F1
#
_cell.length_a   1.000
_cell.length_b   1.000
_cell.length_c   1.000
_cell.angle_alpha   90.00
_cell.angle_beta   90.00
_cell.angle_gamma   90.00
#
_symmetry.space_group_name_H-M   'P 1'
#
loop_
_entity.id
_entity.type
_entity.pdbx_description
1 polymer ?
#
loop_
_entity_poly.entity_id
_entity_poly.type
_entity_poly.pdbx_seq_one_letter_code
_entity_poly.pdbx_strand_id
1 'polypeptide(L)' 'MLMALSNKDFIGETLERGVDKRVAGTLAATAWAAARGVAAFRVHEVAETFDVLQMTAAIMGDVAPLNTIRGLA' A
#
# COMPACT_ATOMS: atom_id res chain seq x y z
N MET A 1 6.71 -7.34 -12.59
CA MET A 1 7.61 -6.30 -12.05
C MET A 1 7.56 -6.32 -10.53
N LEU A 2 8.71 -6.22 -9.85
CA LEU A 2 8.83 -6.18 -8.38
C LEU A 2 9.25 -4.77 -7.94
N MET A 3 8.56 -4.18 -6.96
CA MET A 3 8.88 -2.87 -6.40
C MET A 3 9.36 -2.97 -4.95
N ALA A 4 10.38 -2.19 -4.58
CA ALA A 4 10.96 -2.15 -3.24
C ALA A 4 11.03 -0.71 -2.72
N LEU A 5 9.89 -0.20 -2.24
CA LEU A 5 9.69 1.21 -1.86
C LEU A 5 9.81 1.46 -0.35
N SER A 6 9.66 0.42 0.49
CA SER A 6 9.57 0.57 1.95
C SER A 6 10.78 1.27 2.57
N ASN A 7 10.49 2.35 3.30
CA ASN A 7 11.40 3.19 4.07
C ASN A 7 12.58 3.81 3.29
N LYS A 8 12.46 3.92 1.96
CA LYS A 8 13.50 4.48 1.09
C LYS A 8 13.69 5.99 1.28
N ASP A 9 14.88 6.46 0.95
CA ASP A 9 15.29 7.85 1.18
C ASP A 9 14.45 8.86 0.42
N PHE A 10 14.01 8.54 -0.80
CA PHE A 10 13.12 9.42 -1.56
C PHE A 10 11.84 9.78 -0.77
N ILE A 11 11.33 8.88 0.07
CA ILE A 11 10.15 9.14 0.90
C ILE A 11 10.51 10.13 2.01
N GLY A 12 11.68 9.92 2.65
CA GLY A 12 12.18 10.81 3.69
C GLY A 12 12.50 12.21 3.16
N GLU A 13 13.09 12.30 1.97
CA GLU A 13 13.41 13.55 1.27
C GLU A 13 12.13 14.28 0.83
N THR A 14 11.13 13.55 0.32
CA THR A 14 9.88 14.16 -0.17
C THR A 14 8.99 14.68 0.97
N LEU A 15 8.98 14.01 2.12
CA LEU A 15 8.07 14.30 3.23
C LEU A 15 8.76 14.93 4.45
N GLU A 16 10.08 15.18 4.37
CA GLU A 16 10.94 15.64 5.46
C GLU A 16 10.82 14.76 6.72
N ARG A 17 10.96 13.44 6.55
CA ARG A 17 10.80 12.44 7.62
C ARG A 17 12.01 11.54 7.83
N GLY A 18 12.34 11.30 9.10
CA GLY A 18 13.23 10.23 9.54
C GLY A 18 12.70 8.84 9.18
N VAL A 19 13.57 7.84 9.17
CA VAL A 19 13.27 6.48 8.69
C VAL A 19 12.08 5.83 9.40
N ASP A 20 11.93 6.08 10.70
CA ASP A 20 10.85 5.61 11.57
C ASP A 20 9.48 6.24 11.25
N LYS A 21 9.45 7.30 10.43
CA LYS A 21 8.25 8.08 10.10
C LYS A 21 7.92 8.04 8.61
N ARG A 22 8.45 7.06 7.86
CA ARG A 22 8.25 6.90 6.41
C ARG A 22 7.10 5.96 6.03
N VAL A 23 6.45 5.31 7.00
CA VAL A 23 5.39 4.32 6.72
C VAL A 23 4.26 4.92 5.87
N ALA A 24 3.71 6.08 6.25
CA ALA A 24 2.61 6.71 5.50
C ALA A 24 2.99 7.01 4.03
N GLY A 25 4.19 7.53 3.79
CA GLY A 25 4.69 7.79 2.44
C GLY A 25 4.96 6.51 1.64
N THR A 26 5.45 5.47 2.32
CA THR A 26 5.64 4.12 1.73
C THR A 26 4.32 3.56 1.24
N LEU A 27 3.30 3.60 2.10
CA LEU A 27 1.96 3.09 1.80
C LEU A 27 1.32 3.85 0.64
N ALA A 28 1.48 5.18 0.60
CA ALA A 28 1.00 6.00 -0.52
C ALA A 28 1.67 5.62 -1.86
N ALA A 29 3.00 5.44 -1.87
CA ALA A 29 3.73 5.04 -3.06
C ALA A 29 3.36 3.61 -3.51
N THR A 30 3.14 2.71 -2.56
CA THR A 30 2.68 1.34 -2.82
C THR A 30 1.28 1.33 -3.45
N ALA A 31 0.32 2.08 -2.91
CA ALA A 31 -1.03 2.19 -3.48
C ALA A 31 -0.98 2.68 -4.94
N TRP A 32 -0.21 3.73 -5.19
CA TRP A 32 -0.04 4.30 -6.54
C TRP A 32 0.58 3.29 -7.53
N ALA A 33 1.60 2.56 -7.09
CA ALA A 33 2.23 1.52 -7.89
C ALA A 33 1.27 0.35 -8.16
N ALA A 34 0.53 -0.10 -7.15
CA ALA A 34 -0.43 -1.20 -7.27
C ALA A 34 -1.51 -0.87 -8.29
N ALA A 35 -2.06 0.35 -8.24
CA ALA A 35 -3.05 0.84 -9.19
C ALA A 35 -2.55 0.90 -10.65
N ARG A 36 -1.24 0.78 -10.87
CA ARG A 36 -0.59 0.79 -12.19
C ARG A 36 -0.09 -0.59 -12.62
N GLY A 37 -0.57 -1.66 -11.98
CA GLY A 37 -0.32 -3.04 -12.39
C GLY A 37 1.01 -3.61 -11.91
N VAL A 38 1.60 -3.07 -10.86
CA VAL A 38 2.78 -3.70 -10.23
C VAL A 38 2.38 -5.03 -9.60
N ALA A 39 3.08 -6.10 -10.01
CA ALA A 39 2.72 -7.47 -9.64
C ALA A 39 3.27 -7.94 -8.28
N ALA A 40 4.31 -7.29 -7.75
CA ALA A 40 4.92 -7.71 -6.49
C ALA A 40 5.58 -6.55 -5.73
N PHE A 41 5.59 -6.64 -4.39
CA PHE A 41 6.18 -5.65 -3.49
C PHE A 41 7.09 -6.31 -2.45
N ARG A 42 8.27 -5.74 -2.22
CA ARG A 42 9.15 -6.07 -1.08
C ARG A 42 9.02 -4.98 -0.02
N VAL A 43 8.60 -5.36 1.18
CA VAL A 43 8.26 -4.43 2.28
C VAL A 43 8.76 -4.93 3.63
N HIS A 44 8.87 -4.02 4.60
CA HIS A 44 9.13 -4.35 6.02
C HIS A 44 7.81 -4.40 6.82
N GLU A 45 6.87 -3.50 6.52
CA GLU A 45 5.54 -3.40 7.15
C GLU A 45 4.50 -4.21 6.35
N VAL A 46 4.47 -5.52 6.58
CA VAL A 46 3.67 -6.46 5.76
C VAL A 46 2.16 -6.27 5.95
N ALA A 47 1.69 -6.13 7.18
CA ALA A 47 0.26 -6.05 7.48
C ALA A 47 -0.36 -4.78 6.88
N GLU A 48 0.27 -3.63 7.12
CA GLU A 48 -0.17 -2.33 6.62
C GLU A 48 -0.10 -2.26 5.09
N THR A 49 0.94 -2.87 4.50
CA THR A 49 1.04 -2.99 3.05
C THR A 49 -0.08 -3.84 2.48
N PHE A 50 -0.39 -4.99 3.10
CA PHE A 50 -1.47 -5.86 2.67
C PHE A 50 -2.82 -5.13 2.70
N ASP A 51 -3.12 -4.39 3.77
CA ASP A 51 -4.35 -3.61 3.88
C ASP A 51 -4.48 -2.59 2.74
N VAL A 52 -3.40 -1.89 2.41
CA VAL A 52 -3.38 -0.93 1.29
C VAL A 52 -3.58 -1.61 -0.05
N LEU A 53 -2.93 -2.75 -0.29
CA LEU A 53 -3.09 -3.51 -1.53
C LEU A 53 -4.52 -4.03 -1.69
N GLN A 54 -5.08 -4.63 -0.64
CA GLN A 54 -6.47 -5.09 -0.62
C GLN A 54 -7.45 -3.94 -0.86
N MET A 55 -7.26 -2.81 -0.17
CA MET A 55 -8.14 -1.65 -0.34
C MET A 55 -8.01 -1.05 -1.74
N THR A 56 -6.81 -0.95 -2.29
CA THR A 56 -6.57 -0.44 -3.65
C THR A 56 -7.27 -1.33 -4.68
N ALA A 57 -7.11 -2.65 -4.58
CA ALA A 57 -7.77 -3.61 -5.48
C ALA A 57 -9.31 -3.55 -5.35
N ALA A 58 -9.83 -3.39 -4.13
CA ALA A 58 -11.28 -3.25 -3.92
C ALA A 58 -11.83 -1.95 -4.51
N ILE A 59 -11.11 -0.82 -4.41
CA ILE A 59 -11.49 0.46 -5.03
C ILE A 59 -11.51 0.34 -6.56
N MET A 60 -10.56 -0.40 -7.13
CA MET A 60 -10.48 -0.64 -8.58
C MET A 60 -11.54 -1.62 -9.09
N GLY A 61 -12.20 -2.34 -8.19
CA GLY A 61 -13.20 -3.36 -8.54
C GLY A 61 -12.60 -4.73 -8.90
N ASP A 62 -11.31 -4.93 -8.64
CA ASP A 62 -10.61 -6.19 -8.95
C ASP A 62 -10.95 -7.30 -7.94
N VAL A 63 -11.26 -6.92 -6.70
CA VAL A 63 -11.64 -7.85 -5.62
C VAL A 63 -12.86 -7.33 -4.86
N ALA A 64 -13.68 -8.25 -4.35
CA ALA A 64 -14.75 -7.90 -3.42
C ALA A 64 -14.18 -7.65 -2.00
N PRO A 65 -14.89 -6.89 -1.14
CA PRO A 65 -14.54 -6.80 0.27
C PRO A 65 -14.53 -8.19 0.92
N LEU A 66 -13.55 -8.44 1.80
CA LEU A 66 -13.40 -9.75 2.44
C LEU A 66 -14.59 -10.15 3.32
N ASN A 67 -15.27 -9.17 3.93
CA ASN A 67 -16.42 -9.38 4.80
C ASN A 67 -17.48 -8.29 4.56
N THR A 68 -18.54 -8.61 3.81
CA THR A 68 -19.66 -7.69 3.54
C THR A 68 -20.79 -7.90 4.54
N ILE A 69 -20.56 -7.52 5.81
CA ILE A 69 -21.55 -7.70 6.89
C ILE A 69 -22.64 -6.62 6.84
N ARG A 70 -22.29 -5.40 6.40
CA ARG A 70 -23.26 -4.30 6.24
C ARG A 70 -24.20 -4.61 5.08
N GLY A 71 -25.46 -4.94 5.40
CA GLY A 71 -26.50 -5.35 4.45
C GLY A 71 -27.20 -6.67 4.82
N LEU A 72 -26.70 -7.37 5.83
CA LEU A 72 -27.29 -8.61 6.38
C LEU A 72 -27.97 -8.41 7.75
N ALA A 73 -28.09 -7.16 8.21
CA ALA A 73 -28.75 -6.75 9.44
C ALA A 73 -30.01 -5.93 9.12
#